data_AF-C3XCZ6-F1
#
_entry.id   AF-C3XCZ6-F1
#
_cell.length_a   1.000
_cell.length_b   1.000
_cell.length_c   1.000
_cell.angle_alpha   90.00
_cell.angle_beta   90.00
_cell.angle_gamma   90.00
#
_symmetry.space_group_name_H-M   'P 1'
#
loop_
_entity.id
_entity.type
_entity.pdbx_description
1 polymer ?
#
loop_
_entity_poly.entity_id
_entity_poly.type
_entity_poly.pdbx_seq_one_letter_code
_entity_poly.pdbx_strand_id
1 'polypeptide(L)'
;MQNHFELFKLPVQFSIDRQGLDKAYKEIQNLVHPDRFVTATEAEKRTAIQWAAMANDAYHILRNPLKRAAYLCELNGYNLNGETHVTMDPEFLMQQIEWRESLENAREDKDIARLEKLDEEQRNLRKEQMDIVEKHLDDKQFDKAVQDIRKMMFLEKFNEEISLAFDELDSTN
;
A
#
# COMPACT_ATOMS: atom_id res chain seq x y z
N MET A 1 13.57 14.83 13.45
CA MET A 1 12.93 13.48 13.42
C MET A 1 13.39 12.84 12.14
N GLN A 2 14.02 11.68 12.19
CA GLN A 2 14.54 11.01 10.99
C GLN A 2 13.36 10.34 10.29
N ASN A 3 13.12 10.64 9.02
CA ASN A 3 12.02 10.02 8.27
C ASN A 3 12.38 8.57 7.85
N HIS A 4 11.41 7.78 7.37
CA HIS A 4 11.65 6.38 7.01
C HIS A 4 12.70 6.21 5.92
N PHE A 5 12.79 7.12 4.95
CA PHE A 5 13.83 7.06 3.91
C PHE A 5 15.21 7.30 4.51
N GLU A 6 15.34 8.31 5.37
CA GLU A 6 16.58 8.63 6.07
C GLU A 6 17.03 7.50 7.01
N LEU A 7 16.08 6.74 7.61
CA LEU A 7 16.39 5.57 8.43
C LEU A 7 17.16 4.50 7.62
N PHE A 8 16.76 4.28 6.37
CA PHE A 8 17.42 3.34 5.46
C PHE A 8 18.49 3.99 4.56
N LYS A 9 18.79 5.27 4.76
CA LYS A 9 19.72 6.06 3.93
C LYS A 9 19.36 6.04 2.44
N LEU A 10 18.05 6.09 2.15
CA LEU A 10 17.50 6.13 0.81
C LEU A 10 17.07 7.57 0.44
N PRO A 11 17.07 7.93 -0.85
CA PRO A 11 16.53 9.22 -1.29
C PRO A 11 15.01 9.28 -1.05
N VAL A 12 14.51 10.47 -0.71
CA VAL A 12 13.07 10.72 -0.50
C VAL A 12 12.38 10.89 -1.86
N GLN A 13 11.95 9.78 -2.45
CA GLN A 13 11.29 9.74 -3.76
C GLN A 13 10.39 8.50 -3.87
N PHE A 14 9.46 8.49 -4.82
CA PHE A 14 8.58 7.35 -5.02
C PHE A 14 9.34 6.14 -5.58
N SER A 15 10.12 6.32 -6.63
CA SER A 15 10.95 5.25 -7.17
C SER A 15 11.97 4.77 -6.14
N ILE A 16 11.91 3.50 -5.74
CA ILE A 16 12.79 2.94 -4.71
C ILE A 16 13.60 1.78 -5.29
N ASP A 17 14.89 1.73 -4.93
CA ASP A 17 15.67 0.51 -5.08
C ASP A 17 15.23 -0.51 -4.01
N ARG A 18 14.43 -1.49 -4.43
CA ARG A 18 13.93 -2.56 -3.54
C ARG A 18 15.07 -3.39 -2.95
N GLN A 19 16.12 -3.65 -3.71
CA GLN A 19 17.26 -4.45 -3.22
C GLN A 19 18.04 -3.64 -2.18
N GLY A 20 18.22 -2.34 -2.43
CA GLY A 20 18.79 -1.39 -1.47
C GLY A 20 17.98 -1.33 -0.18
N LEU A 21 16.65 -1.23 -0.26
CA LEU A 21 15.76 -1.26 0.90
C LEU A 21 15.88 -2.56 1.69
N ASP A 22 15.81 -3.72 1.02
CA ASP A 22 15.92 -5.03 1.66
C ASP A 22 17.27 -5.21 2.37
N LYS A 23 18.35 -4.72 1.77
CA LYS A 23 19.69 -4.75 2.36
C LYS A 23 19.78 -3.85 3.60
N ALA A 24 19.33 -2.60 3.49
CA ALA A 24 19.35 -1.66 4.60
C ALA A 24 18.50 -2.16 5.78
N TYR A 25 17.34 -2.76 5.49
CA TYR A 25 16.49 -3.38 6.49
C TYR A 25 17.20 -4.53 7.23
N LYS A 26 17.84 -5.46 6.51
CA LYS A 26 18.60 -6.56 7.11
C LYS A 26 19.76 -6.04 7.98
N GLU A 27 20.44 -4.99 7.55
CA GLU A 27 21.52 -4.37 8.34
C GLU A 27 20.99 -3.84 9.68
N ILE A 28 19.86 -3.13 9.67
CA ILE A 28 19.25 -2.63 10.91
C ILE A 28 18.78 -3.79 11.79
N GLN A 29 18.10 -4.79 11.24
CA GLN A 29 17.66 -5.98 11.98
C GLN A 29 18.83 -6.71 12.67
N ASN A 30 19.98 -6.83 11.98
CA ASN A 30 21.19 -7.42 12.54
C ASN A 30 21.83 -6.59 13.66
N LEU A 31 21.57 -5.29 13.73
CA LEU A 31 22.06 -4.40 14.79
C LEU A 31 21.16 -4.44 16.03
N VAL A 32 19.85 -4.62 15.83
CA VAL A 32 18.82 -4.59 16.89
C VAL A 32 18.34 -5.97 17.34
N HIS A 33 18.92 -7.04 16.78
CA HIS A 33 18.50 -8.41 17.07
C HIS A 33 18.57 -8.73 18.57
N PRO A 34 17.53 -9.33 19.18
CA PRO A 34 17.48 -9.61 20.62
C PRO A 34 18.69 -10.38 21.15
N ASP A 35 19.24 -11.30 20.36
CA ASP A 35 20.43 -12.10 20.72
C ASP A 35 21.67 -11.25 21.02
N ARG A 36 21.77 -10.05 20.45
CA ARG A 36 22.89 -9.12 20.73
C ARG A 36 22.76 -8.42 22.07
N PHE A 37 21.55 -8.42 22.64
CA PHE A 37 21.22 -7.72 23.87
C PHE A 37 20.97 -8.69 25.03
N VAL A 38 21.31 -9.98 24.90
CA VAL A 38 21.09 -10.99 25.97
C VAL A 38 21.74 -10.55 27.28
N THR A 39 22.96 -10.01 27.21
CA THR A 39 23.74 -9.48 28.35
C THR A 39 23.49 -8.00 28.65
N ALA A 40 22.65 -7.32 27.87
CA ALA A 40 22.36 -5.91 28.02
C ALA A 40 21.37 -5.64 29.16
N THR A 41 21.37 -4.40 29.63
CA THR A 41 20.40 -3.91 30.62
C THR A 41 18.98 -3.91 30.06
N GLU A 42 17.97 -3.91 30.94
CA GLU A 42 16.56 -3.84 30.52
C GLU A 42 16.26 -2.56 29.70
N ALA A 43 16.92 -1.45 30.03
CA ALA A 43 16.80 -0.20 29.28
C ALA A 43 17.29 -0.35 27.83
N GLU A 44 18.48 -0.95 27.64
CA GLU A 44 19.05 -1.21 26.31
C GLU A 44 18.20 -2.19 25.50
N LYS A 45 17.71 -3.26 26.14
CA LYS A 45 16.77 -4.22 25.52
C LYS A 45 15.51 -3.51 25.03
N ARG A 46 14.94 -2.62 25.84
CA ARG A 46 13.73 -1.87 25.49
C ARG A 46 13.98 -0.92 24.31
N THR A 47 15.11 -0.23 24.30
CA THR A 47 15.49 0.64 23.18
C THR A 47 15.68 -0.16 21.90
N ALA A 48 16.33 -1.33 21.96
CA ALA A 48 16.50 -2.21 20.79
C ALA A 48 15.15 -2.67 20.22
N ILE A 49 14.20 -3.05 21.08
CA ILE A 49 12.84 -3.45 20.66
C ILE A 49 12.12 -2.30 19.95
N GLN A 50 12.18 -1.08 20.51
CA GLN A 50 11.56 0.09 19.89
C GLN A 50 12.16 0.40 18.52
N TRP A 51 13.49 0.29 18.40
CA TRP A 51 14.18 0.50 17.14
C TRP A 51 13.84 -0.58 16.10
N ALA A 52 13.73 -1.84 16.52
CA ALA A 52 13.30 -2.94 15.65
C ALA A 52 11.87 -2.72 15.12
N ALA A 53 10.94 -2.33 16.00
CA ALA A 53 9.57 -2.01 15.61
C ALA A 53 9.52 -0.85 14.60
N MET A 54 10.23 0.25 14.88
CA MET A 54 10.32 1.39 13.96
C MET A 54 10.89 1.00 12.60
N ALA A 55 11.93 0.15 12.56
CA ALA A 55 12.51 -0.33 11.32
C ALA A 55 11.55 -1.25 10.53
N ASN A 56 10.79 -2.10 11.21
CA ASN A 56 9.78 -2.95 10.59
C ASN A 56 8.68 -2.09 9.95
N ASP A 57 8.14 -1.14 10.70
CA ASP A 57 7.07 -0.27 10.22
C ASP A 57 7.53 0.57 9.01
N ALA A 58 8.71 1.18 9.10
CA ALA A 58 9.31 1.92 8.01
C ALA A 58 9.51 1.05 6.77
N TYR A 59 10.00 -0.19 6.93
CA TYR A 59 10.18 -1.13 5.83
C TYR A 59 8.85 -1.50 5.16
N HIS A 60 7.83 -1.82 5.96
CA HIS A 60 6.50 -2.15 5.44
C HIS A 60 5.86 -1.00 4.68
N ILE A 61 6.06 0.24 5.14
CA ILE A 61 5.57 1.44 4.47
C ILE A 61 6.29 1.66 3.15
N LEU A 62 7.63 1.63 3.13
CA LEU A 62 8.41 1.92 1.91
C LEU A 62 8.35 0.81 0.85
N ARG A 63 8.12 -0.44 1.26
CA ARG A 63 8.05 -1.59 0.35
C ARG A 63 6.72 -1.67 -0.40
N ASN A 64 5.63 -1.24 0.23
CA ASN A 64 4.32 -1.21 -0.41
C ASN A 64 4.16 0.11 -1.21
N PRO A 65 3.96 0.07 -2.54
CA PRO A 65 3.87 1.28 -3.36
C PRO A 65 2.80 2.27 -2.88
N LEU A 66 1.61 1.77 -2.53
CA LEU A 66 0.50 2.62 -2.09
C LEU A 66 0.80 3.29 -0.75
N LYS A 67 1.32 2.54 0.24
CA LYS A 67 1.71 3.09 1.55
C LYS A 67 2.86 4.10 1.40
N ARG A 68 3.82 3.82 0.51
CA ARG A 68 4.92 4.74 0.21
C ARG A 68 4.43 6.03 -0.44
N ALA A 69 3.51 5.94 -1.40
CA ALA A 69 2.88 7.11 -2.03
C ALA A 69 2.16 7.98 -0.98
N ALA A 70 1.37 7.34 -0.11
CA ALA A 70 0.69 8.01 1.00
C ALA A 70 1.69 8.69 1.94
N TYR A 71 2.75 7.99 2.33
CA TYR A 71 3.79 8.52 3.21
C TYR A 71 4.54 9.72 2.59
N LEU A 72 4.81 9.69 1.28
CA LEU A 72 5.41 10.83 0.59
C LEU A 72 4.50 12.05 0.59
N CYS A 73 3.19 11.88 0.45
CA CYS A 73 2.23 12.97 0.58
C CYS A 73 2.25 13.55 2.00
N GLU A 74 2.24 12.69 3.03
CA GLU A 74 2.29 13.11 4.44
C GLU A 74 3.55 13.90 4.77
N LEU A 75 4.72 13.47 4.26
CA LEU A 75 5.98 14.20 4.42
C LEU A 75 5.93 15.62 3.80
N ASN A 76 5.06 15.84 2.82
CA ASN A 76 4.86 17.14 2.17
C ASN A 76 3.65 17.91 2.74
N GLY A 77 3.08 17.46 3.86
CA GLY A 77 1.97 18.14 4.54
C GLY A 77 0.57 17.77 4.04
N TYR A 78 0.47 16.78 3.15
CA TYR A 78 -0.80 16.30 2.60
C TYR A 78 -1.22 15.01 3.31
N ASN A 79 -2.15 15.13 4.25
CA ASN A 79 -2.64 13.97 5.02
C ASN A 79 -3.86 13.34 4.35
N LEU A 80 -3.81 12.03 4.13
CA LEU A 80 -4.92 11.29 3.52
C LEU A 80 -6.14 11.19 4.44
N ASN A 81 -5.91 11.18 5.75
CA ASN A 81 -6.93 11.11 6.80
C ASN A 81 -7.51 12.48 7.19
N GLY A 82 -7.01 13.56 6.59
CA GLY A 82 -7.58 14.89 6.81
C GLY A 82 -9.02 14.97 6.28
N GLU A 83 -9.85 15.80 6.93
CA GLU A 83 -11.27 16.09 6.58
C GLU A 83 -11.47 16.77 5.21
N THR A 84 -10.55 16.59 4.25
CA THR A 84 -10.82 16.91 2.85
C THR A 84 -11.74 15.85 2.31
N HIS A 85 -13.04 16.18 2.28
CA HIS A 85 -14.09 15.45 1.57
C HIS A 85 -13.53 14.88 0.26
N VAL A 86 -13.59 13.56 0.14
CA VAL A 86 -13.27 12.89 -1.11
C VAL A 86 -14.39 13.22 -2.08
N THR A 87 -14.16 14.18 -2.97
CA THR A 87 -15.01 14.33 -4.15
C THR A 87 -14.54 13.30 -5.16
N MET A 88 -15.02 12.06 -5.00
CA MET A 88 -14.84 11.04 -6.04
C MET A 88 -15.61 11.47 -7.28
N ASP A 89 -15.02 11.22 -8.44
CA ASP A 89 -15.68 11.46 -9.72
C ASP A 89 -16.97 10.61 -9.81
N PRO A 90 -18.14 11.20 -10.15
CA PRO A 90 -19.37 10.44 -10.38
C PRO A 90 -19.21 9.26 -11.34
N GLU A 91 -18.34 9.38 -12.36
CA GLU A 91 -18.08 8.31 -13.31
C GLU A 91 -17.42 7.11 -12.61
N PHE A 92 -16.45 7.36 -11.72
CA PHE A 92 -15.82 6.30 -10.94
C PHE A 92 -16.81 5.63 -9.98
N LEU A 93 -17.68 6.41 -9.32
CA LEU A 93 -18.69 5.86 -8.41
C LEU A 93 -19.69 4.96 -9.15
N MET A 94 -20.11 5.36 -10.35
CA MET A 94 -20.98 4.52 -11.20
C MET A 94 -20.26 3.23 -11.57
N GLN A 95 -19.00 3.32 -12.00
CA GLN A 95 -18.22 2.16 -12.36
C GLN A 95 -18.05 1.17 -11.19
N GLN A 96 -17.93 1.66 -9.95
CA GLN A 96 -17.91 0.80 -8.76
C GLN A 96 -19.21 0.03 -8.54
N ILE A 97 -20.35 0.64 -8.85
CA ILE A 97 -21.66 -0.03 -8.73
C ILE A 97 -21.72 -1.17 -9.75
N GLU A 98 -21.39 -0.89 -11.01
CA GLU A 98 -21.38 -1.89 -12.08
C GLU A 98 -20.46 -3.07 -11.77
N TRP A 99 -19.27 -2.80 -11.21
CA TRP A 99 -18.35 -3.86 -10.81
C TRP A 99 -18.91 -4.73 -9.69
N ARG A 100 -19.58 -4.13 -8.69
CA ARG A 100 -20.20 -4.87 -7.59
C ARG A 100 -21.35 -5.74 -8.08
N GLU A 101 -22.18 -5.21 -8.98
CA GLU A 101 -23.22 -6.01 -9.65
C GLU A 101 -22.60 -7.15 -10.46
N SER A 102 -21.49 -6.91 -11.16
CA SER A 102 -20.80 -7.97 -11.92
C SER A 102 -20.23 -9.07 -11.03
N LEU A 103 -19.66 -8.68 -9.89
CA LEU A 103 -19.15 -9.61 -8.87
C LEU A 103 -20.28 -10.46 -8.26
N GLU A 104 -21.41 -9.83 -7.93
CA GLU A 104 -22.58 -10.51 -7.38
C GLU A 104 -23.15 -11.53 -8.38
N ASN A 105 -23.37 -11.12 -9.63
CA ASN A 105 -23.84 -12.04 -10.67
C ASN A 105 -22.84 -13.20 -10.90
N ALA A 106 -21.53 -12.94 -10.90
CA ALA A 106 -20.51 -14.00 -11.03
C ALA A 106 -20.59 -15.02 -9.89
N ARG A 107 -20.87 -14.57 -8.66
CA ARG A 107 -21.09 -15.45 -7.50
C ARG A 107 -22.38 -16.26 -7.63
N GLU A 108 -23.49 -15.62 -7.99
CA GLU A 108 -24.80 -16.28 -8.12
C GLU A 108 -24.78 -17.36 -9.20
N ASP A 109 -24.21 -17.04 -10.36
CA ASP A 109 -24.12 -17.94 -11.51
C ASP A 109 -22.96 -18.95 -11.40
N LYS A 110 -22.10 -18.82 -10.37
CA LYS A 110 -20.82 -19.53 -10.25
C LYS A 110 -19.94 -19.41 -11.50
N ASP A 111 -19.96 -18.23 -12.12
CA ASP A 111 -19.26 -17.94 -13.36
C ASP A 111 -17.81 -17.50 -13.08
N ILE A 112 -16.91 -18.49 -13.01
CA ILE A 112 -15.48 -18.27 -12.79
C ILE A 112 -14.87 -17.43 -13.92
N ALA A 113 -15.30 -17.61 -15.17
CA ALA A 113 -14.75 -16.88 -16.31
C ALA A 113 -15.08 -15.38 -16.22
N ARG A 114 -16.29 -15.04 -15.77
CA ARG A 114 -16.67 -13.64 -15.49
C ARG A 114 -15.83 -13.05 -14.36
N LEU A 115 -15.55 -13.82 -13.31
CA LEU A 115 -14.73 -13.39 -12.20
C LEU A 115 -13.26 -13.17 -12.60
N GLU A 116 -12.68 -14.07 -13.41
CA GLU A 116 -11.34 -13.93 -13.99
C GLU A 116 -11.21 -12.67 -14.86
N LYS A 117 -12.23 -12.38 -15.69
CA LYS A 117 -12.26 -11.17 -16.50
C LYS A 117 -12.31 -9.91 -15.62
N LEU A 118 -13.14 -9.92 -14.58
CA LEU A 118 -13.26 -8.80 -13.65
C LEU A 118 -11.95 -8.57 -12.87
N ASP A 119 -11.27 -9.64 -12.45
CA ASP A 119 -9.94 -9.55 -11.83
C ASP A 119 -8.89 -8.96 -12.79
N GLU A 120 -8.86 -9.39 -14.05
CA GLU A 120 -7.96 -8.83 -15.05
C GLU A 120 -8.21 -7.34 -15.30
N GLU A 121 -9.47 -6.94 -15.46
CA GLU A 121 -9.86 -5.53 -15.59
C GLU A 121 -9.40 -4.70 -14.39
N GLN A 122 -9.60 -5.21 -13.17
CA GLN A 122 -9.15 -4.56 -11.94
C GLN A 122 -7.63 -4.47 -11.82
N ARG A 123 -6.90 -5.53 -12.19
CA ARG A 123 -5.43 -5.53 -12.19
C ARG A 123 -4.88 -4.47 -13.14
N ASN A 124 -5.43 -4.36 -14.35
CA ASN A 124 -5.01 -3.37 -15.33
C ASN A 124 -5.29 -1.95 -14.83
N LEU A 125 -6.49 -1.69 -14.31
CA LEU A 125 -6.85 -0.37 -13.80
C LEU A 125 -5.97 0.05 -12.61
N ARG A 126 -5.68 -0.86 -11.67
CA ARG A 126 -4.78 -0.57 -10.54
C ARG A 126 -3.37 -0.20 -11.01
N LYS A 127 -2.88 -0.87 -12.05
CA LYS A 127 -1.57 -0.56 -12.63
C LYS A 127 -1.57 0.84 -13.24
N GLU A 128 -2.54 1.14 -14.09
CA GLU A 128 -2.68 2.46 -14.73
C GLU A 128 -2.82 3.58 -13.69
N GLN A 129 -3.65 3.35 -12.67
CA GLN A 129 -3.87 4.32 -11.61
C GLN A 129 -2.61 4.54 -10.74
N MET A 130 -1.80 3.50 -10.52
CA MET A 130 -0.49 3.64 -9.85
C MET A 130 0.51 4.42 -10.69
N ASP A 131 0.53 4.23 -12.01
CA ASP A 131 1.38 5.01 -12.93
C ASP A 131 1.00 6.51 -12.89
N ILE A 132 -0.30 6.82 -12.78
CA ILE A 132 -0.80 8.19 -12.57
C ILE A 132 -0.32 8.77 -11.22
N VAL A 133 -0.41 7.99 -10.14
CA VAL A 133 0.08 8.40 -8.81
C VAL A 133 1.57 8.71 -8.87
N GLU A 134 2.38 7.83 -9.47
CA GLU A 134 3.82 8.02 -9.63
C GLU A 134 4.11 9.33 -10.37
N LYS A 135 3.45 9.57 -11.50
CA LYS A 135 3.60 10.82 -12.26
C LYS A 135 3.25 12.05 -11.44
N HIS A 136 2.14 12.05 -10.71
CA HIS A 136 1.77 13.18 -9.87
C HIS A 136 2.77 13.42 -8.71
N LEU A 137 3.33 12.35 -8.13
CA LEU A 137 4.37 12.47 -7.11
C LEU A 137 5.68 13.06 -7.68
N ASP A 138 6.10 12.60 -8.86
CA ASP A 138 7.30 13.10 -9.55
C ASP A 138 7.15 14.58 -9.95
N ASP A 139 5.96 14.96 -10.41
CA ASP A 139 5.60 16.35 -10.74
C ASP A 139 5.32 17.22 -9.50
N LYS A 140 5.43 16.67 -8.28
CA LYS A 140 5.13 17.32 -6.98
C LYS A 140 3.69 17.84 -6.85
N GLN A 141 2.75 17.22 -7.57
CA GLN A 141 1.31 17.50 -7.53
C GLN A 141 0.65 16.66 -6.41
N PHE A 142 1.04 16.91 -5.16
CA PHE A 142 0.63 16.12 -4.01
C PHE A 142 -0.88 16.16 -3.74
N ASP A 143 -1.54 17.28 -4.05
CA ASP A 143 -2.99 17.44 -3.98
C ASP A 143 -3.72 16.44 -4.90
N LYS A 144 -3.24 16.29 -6.13
CA LYS A 144 -3.76 15.31 -7.09
C LYS A 144 -3.38 13.89 -6.70
N ALA A 145 -2.13 13.68 -6.29
CA ALA A 145 -1.66 12.37 -5.82
C ALA A 145 -2.53 11.84 -4.67
N VAL A 146 -2.96 12.69 -3.72
CA VAL A 146 -3.88 12.27 -2.64
C VAL A 146 -5.22 11.79 -3.19
N GLN A 147 -5.80 12.47 -4.19
CA GLN A 147 -7.05 12.04 -4.82
C GLN A 147 -6.89 10.67 -5.50
N ASP A 148 -5.79 10.47 -6.22
CA ASP A 148 -5.50 9.21 -6.92
C ASP A 148 -5.15 8.06 -5.97
N ILE A 149 -4.44 8.33 -4.88
CA ILE A 149 -4.17 7.34 -3.83
C ILE A 149 -5.49 6.91 -3.17
N ARG A 150 -6.43 7.84 -2.95
CA ARG A 150 -7.76 7.50 -2.44
C ARG A 150 -8.51 6.58 -3.41
N LYS A 151 -8.51 6.88 -4.73
CA LYS A 151 -9.04 5.97 -5.76
C LYS A 151 -8.37 4.59 -5.69
N MET A 152 -7.05 4.52 -5.54
CA MET A 152 -6.35 3.25 -5.36
C MET A 152 -6.84 2.47 -4.13
N MET A 153 -7.09 3.12 -2.99
CA MET A 153 -7.59 2.44 -1.79
C MET A 153 -8.96 1.77 -2.04
N PHE A 154 -9.81 2.41 -2.84
CA PHE A 154 -11.09 1.82 -3.26
C PHE A 154 -10.90 0.61 -4.18
N LEU A 155 -9.96 0.68 -5.12
CA LEU A 155 -9.63 -0.44 -6.02
C LEU A 155 -9.01 -1.63 -5.27
N GLU A 156 -8.13 -1.38 -4.30
CA GLU A 156 -7.57 -2.44 -3.43
C GLU A 156 -8.66 -3.14 -2.63
N LYS A 157 -9.59 -2.38 -2.03
CA LYS A 157 -10.72 -2.96 -1.30
C LYS A 157 -11.58 -3.85 -2.21
N PHE A 158 -11.85 -3.40 -3.43
CA PHE A 158 -12.62 -4.21 -4.37
C PHE A 158 -11.86 -5.46 -4.84
N ASN A 159 -10.53 -5.38 -4.98
CA ASN A 159 -9.70 -6.54 -5.27
C ASN A 159 -9.73 -7.60 -4.15
N GLU A 160 -9.79 -7.17 -2.88
CA GLU A 160 -9.99 -8.07 -1.75
C GLU A 160 -11.35 -8.80 -1.87
N GLU A 161 -12.41 -8.09 -2.27
CA GLU A 161 -13.74 -8.68 -2.49
C GLU A 161 -13.75 -9.73 -3.62
N ILE A 162 -13.04 -9.47 -4.73
CA ILE A 162 -12.84 -10.43 -5.82
C ILE A 162 -12.10 -11.67 -5.33
N SER A 163 -11.01 -11.47 -4.57
CA SER A 163 -10.20 -12.57 -4.04
C SER A 163 -11.03 -13.48 -3.13
N LEU A 164 -11.86 -12.90 -2.26
CA LEU A 164 -12.81 -13.64 -1.43
C LEU A 164 -13.85 -14.41 -2.27
N ALA A 165 -14.32 -13.85 -3.39
CA ALA A 165 -15.24 -14.55 -4.29
C ALA A 165 -14.60 -15.78 -4.95
N PHE A 166 -13.31 -15.71 -5.32
CA PHE A 166 -12.59 -16.89 -5.81
C PHE A 166 -12.53 -17.98 -4.74
N ASP A 167 -12.12 -17.62 -3.52
CA ASP A 167 -12.03 -18.57 -2.40
C ASP A 167 -13.38 -19.27 -2.11
N GLU A 168 -14.48 -18.52 -2.19
CA GLU A 168 -15.85 -19.03 -2.01
C GLU A 168 -16.25 -20.04 -3.10
N LEU A 169 -15.96 -19.73 -4.37
CA LEU A 169 -16.30 -20.59 -5.50
C LEU A 169 -15.43 -21.86 -5.55
N ASP A 170 -14.14 -21.74 -5.24
CA ASP A 170 -13.22 -22.87 -5.14
C ASP A 170 -13.59 -23.82 -4.00
N SER A 171 -14.07 -23.28 -2.87
CA SER A 171 -14.53 -24.09 -1.72
C SER A 171 -15.87 -24.81 -1.96
N THR A 172 -16.59 -24.44 -3.04
CA THR A 172 -17.91 -24.99 -3.38
C THR A 172 -17.85 -26.06 -4.48
N ASN A 173 -16.68 -26.27 -5.10
CA ASN A 173 -16.40 -27.34 -6.07
C ASN A 173 -15.75 -28.57 -5.42
#